data_AF-A0A9X4EM55-F1
#
_entry.id   AF-A0A9X4EM55-F1
#
_cell.length_a   1.000
_cell.length_b   1.000
_cell.length_c   1.000
_cell.angle_alpha   90.00
_cell.angle_beta   90.00
_cell.angle_gamma   90.00
#
_symmetry.space_group_name_H-M   'P 1'
#
loop_
_entity.id
_entity.type
_entity.pdbx_description
1 polymer ?
#
loop_
_entity_poly.entity_id
_entity_poly.type
_entity_poly.pdbx_seq_one_letter_code
_entity_poly.pdbx_strand_id
1 'polypeptide(L)'
;MHWKTKKKLLSTQKLYLTHKDINSEFCYEIRFQLPNNEYVLIDLRHEIPSRIRYESLIPNGFGYNEDTDNPIIIYRKKIILKYLENTKKEKGSNIKTLDTIIDLVNEMENLVNQ
;
A
#
# COMPACT_ATOMS: atom_id res chain seq x y z
N MET A 1 -2.14 0.87 -15.80
CA MET A 1 -3.16 1.47 -14.91
C MET A 1 -3.86 2.62 -15.64
N HIS A 2 -5.18 2.74 -15.54
CA HIS A 2 -5.91 3.86 -16.18
C HIS A 2 -5.61 5.20 -15.49
N TRP A 3 -5.54 6.30 -16.25
CA TRP A 3 -5.12 7.61 -15.73
C TRP A 3 -5.98 8.13 -14.57
N LYS A 4 -7.31 7.90 -14.62
CA LYS A 4 -8.24 8.28 -13.53
C LYS A 4 -7.92 7.55 -12.23
N THR A 5 -7.60 6.26 -12.32
CA THR A 5 -7.21 5.44 -11.17
C THR A 5 -5.91 5.96 -10.58
N LYS A 6 -4.91 6.21 -11.43
CA LYS A 6 -3.63 6.81 -11.01
C LYS A 6 -3.86 8.14 -10.29
N LYS A 7 -4.60 9.07 -10.88
CA LYS A 7 -4.90 10.38 -10.26
C LYS A 7 -5.58 10.23 -8.89
N LYS A 8 -6.53 9.29 -8.75
CA LYS A 8 -7.19 9.02 -7.47
C LYS A 8 -6.23 8.42 -6.44
N LEU A 9 -5.34 7.52 -6.83
CA LEU A 9 -4.30 6.99 -5.92
C LEU A 9 -3.28 8.07 -5.51
N LEU A 10 -2.95 9.02 -6.39
CA LEU A 10 -2.06 10.14 -6.04
C LEU A 10 -2.65 11.08 -4.99
N SER A 11 -3.98 11.09 -4.79
CA SER A 11 -4.62 11.83 -3.70
C SER A 11 -4.59 11.10 -2.36
N THR A 12 -3.81 10.03 -2.23
CA THR A 12 -3.66 9.27 -0.99
C THR A 12 -3.17 10.17 0.14
N GLN A 13 -3.81 10.03 1.31
CA GLN A 13 -3.49 10.78 2.53
C GLN A 13 -2.51 10.02 3.42
N LYS A 14 -2.64 8.70 3.48
CA LYS A 14 -1.81 7.81 4.28
C LYS A 14 -1.60 6.49 3.58
N LEU A 15 -0.42 5.91 3.78
CA LEU A 15 -0.07 4.59 3.31
C LEU A 15 0.17 3.68 4.50
N TYR A 16 -0.32 2.45 4.36
CA TYR A 16 -0.15 1.42 5.36
C TYR A 16 0.49 0.21 4.69
N LEU A 17 1.49 -0.37 5.34
CA LEU A 17 2.10 -1.62 4.92
C LEU A 17 1.65 -2.75 5.83
N THR A 18 1.36 -3.91 5.25
CA THR A 18 1.13 -5.14 5.99
C THR A 18 2.34 -6.04 5.90
N HIS A 19 2.89 -6.40 7.05
CA HIS A 19 4.11 -7.18 7.18
C HIS A 19 3.79 -8.62 7.54
N LYS A 20 4.69 -9.56 7.22
CA LYS A 20 4.56 -10.94 7.70
C LYS A 20 4.51 -11.03 9.22
N ASP A 21 5.32 -10.22 9.86
CA ASP A 21 5.47 -10.12 11.30
C ASP A 21 6.11 -8.75 11.61
N ILE A 22 6.10 -8.34 12.89
CA ILE A 22 6.53 -7.01 13.31
C ILE A 22 8.02 -6.71 13.04
N ASN A 23 8.85 -7.74 12.87
CA ASN A 23 10.28 -7.61 12.62
C ASN A 23 10.63 -7.80 11.13
N SER A 24 9.64 -8.10 10.29
CA SER A 24 9.86 -8.41 8.88
C SER A 24 10.22 -7.17 8.08
N GLU A 25 11.34 -7.24 7.35
CA GLU A 25 11.71 -6.24 6.35
C GLU A 25 10.91 -6.33 5.03
N PHE A 26 9.95 -7.25 4.95
CA PHE A 26 9.13 -7.49 3.78
C PHE A 26 7.65 -7.18 4.06
N CYS A 27 6.96 -6.74 3.03
CA CYS A 27 5.53 -6.43 3.10
C CYS A 27 4.76 -7.16 2.00
N TYR A 28 3.54 -7.59 2.32
CA TYR A 28 2.68 -8.32 1.38
C TYR A 28 1.66 -7.45 0.72
N GLU A 29 1.22 -6.41 1.44
CA GLU A 29 0.16 -5.54 0.97
C GLU A 29 0.49 -4.10 1.28
N ILE A 30 -0.01 -3.22 0.43
CA ILE A 30 -0.05 -1.79 0.67
C ILE A 30 -1.51 -1.32 0.60
N ARG A 31 -1.92 -0.52 1.58
CA ARG A 31 -3.23 0.15 1.59
C ARG A 31 -3.05 1.64 1.38
N PHE A 32 -3.75 2.17 0.39
CA PHE A 32 -3.83 3.59 0.06
C PHE A 32 -5.08 4.17 0.68
N GLN A 33 -4.96 4.92 1.78
CA GLN A 33 -6.10 5.65 2.35
C GLN A 33 -6.37 6.92 1.54
N LEU A 34 -7.61 7.07 1.09
CA LEU A 34 -8.09 8.17 0.27
C LEU A 34 -8.91 9.19 1.10
N PRO A 35 -9.10 10.44 0.62
CA PRO A 35 -9.73 11.52 1.39
C PRO A 35 -11.19 11.31 1.84
N ASN A 36 -11.92 10.36 1.24
CA ASN A 36 -13.34 10.14 1.51
C ASN A 36 -13.62 8.91 2.37
N ASN A 37 -12.73 8.60 3.33
CA ASN A 37 -12.80 7.37 4.12
C ASN A 37 -12.89 6.11 3.25
N GLU A 38 -12.20 6.13 2.11
CA GLU A 38 -12.05 4.98 1.24
C GLU A 38 -10.60 4.50 1.31
N TYR A 39 -10.37 3.25 0.97
CA TYR A 39 -9.04 2.75 0.73
C TYR A 39 -8.96 1.83 -0.48
N VAL A 40 -7.74 1.64 -0.96
CA VAL A 40 -7.41 0.63 -1.97
C VAL A 40 -6.36 -0.28 -1.37
N LEU A 41 -6.60 -1.59 -1.41
CA LEU A 41 -5.62 -2.62 -1.05
C LEU A 41 -4.98 -3.18 -2.32
N ILE A 42 -3.65 -3.28 -2.33
CA ILE A 42 -2.90 -3.95 -3.39
C ILE A 42 -2.00 -5.01 -2.76
N ASP A 43 -2.18 -6.28 -3.16
CA ASP A 43 -1.26 -7.37 -2.86
C ASP A 43 -0.03 -7.26 -3.78
N LEU A 44 1.14 -7.18 -3.18
CA LEU A 44 2.43 -6.96 -3.84
C LEU A 44 3.00 -8.22 -4.50
N ARG A 45 2.39 -9.39 -4.27
CA ARG A 45 2.78 -10.68 -4.87
C ARG A 45 2.04 -10.96 -6.17
N HIS A 46 0.99 -10.19 -6.47
CA HIS A 46 0.14 -10.37 -7.64
C HIS A 46 0.18 -9.16 -8.57
N GLU A 47 -0.26 -9.34 -9.81
CA GLU A 47 -0.41 -8.22 -10.73
C GLU A 47 -1.51 -7.27 -10.23
N ILE A 48 -1.29 -5.96 -10.38
CA ILE A 48 -2.32 -4.97 -10.07
C ILE A 48 -3.56 -5.27 -10.92
N PRO A 49 -4.75 -5.45 -10.31
CA PRO A 49 -5.93 -5.83 -11.05
C PRO A 49 -6.32 -4.72 -12.04
N SER A 50 -6.86 -5.13 -13.19
CA SER A 50 -7.34 -4.21 -14.23
C SER A 50 -8.41 -3.25 -13.71
N ARG A 51 -9.21 -3.71 -12.73
CA ARG A 51 -10.20 -2.91 -12.00
C ARG A 51 -9.83 -2.85 -10.52
N ILE A 52 -9.43 -1.67 -10.07
CA ILE A 52 -9.20 -1.37 -8.66
C ILE A 52 -10.54 -1.35 -7.90
N ARG A 53 -10.57 -2.01 -6.75
CA ARG A 53 -11.66 -1.92 -5.78
C ARG A 53 -11.37 -0.80 -4.81
N TYR A 54 -12.38 0.02 -4.55
CA TYR A 54 -12.37 1.06 -3.54
C TYR A 54 -13.28 0.59 -2.42
N GLU A 55 -12.73 0.49 -1.22
CA GLU A 55 -13.43 -0.05 -0.06
C GLU A 55 -13.66 1.05 0.98
N SER A 56 -14.81 1.00 1.65
CA SER A 56 -15.15 1.96 2.71
C SER A 56 -14.40 1.61 3.99
N LEU A 57 -13.84 2.62 4.65
CA LEU A 57 -13.34 2.55 6.03
C LEU A 57 -14.48 2.66 7.05
N ILE A 58 -15.70 2.92 6.63
CA ILE A 58 -16.87 3.05 7.51
C ILE A 58 -17.70 1.76 7.43
N PRO A 59 -18.20 1.23 8.57
CA PRO A 59 -17.97 1.71 9.94
C PRO A 59 -16.69 1.18 10.62
N ASN A 60 -16.05 0.15 10.07
CA ASN A 60 -15.10 -0.70 10.82
C ASN A 60 -13.62 -0.49 10.49
N GLY A 61 -13.24 0.65 9.91
CA GLY A 61 -11.87 0.88 9.42
C GLY A 61 -11.47 -0.17 8.39
N PHE A 62 -10.30 -0.79 8.56
CA PHE A 62 -9.86 -1.92 7.73
C PHE A 62 -10.44 -3.29 8.16
N GLY A 63 -11.28 -3.34 9.20
CA GLY A 63 -11.71 -4.61 9.79
C GLY A 63 -10.57 -5.41 10.42
N TYR A 64 -9.50 -4.73 10.86
CA TYR A 64 -8.29 -5.32 11.42
C TYR A 64 -8.54 -5.93 12.80
N ASN A 65 -8.11 -7.18 12.99
CA ASN A 65 -8.07 -7.87 14.27
C ASN A 65 -6.62 -8.18 14.68
N GLU A 66 -6.15 -7.55 15.76
CA GLU A 66 -4.76 -7.68 16.22
C GLU A 66 -4.35 -9.09 16.63
N ASP A 67 -5.31 -9.96 17.02
CA ASP A 67 -5.02 -11.33 17.46
C ASP A 67 -4.75 -12.29 16.29
N THR A 68 -5.31 -11.99 15.10
CA THR A 68 -5.30 -12.91 13.96
C THR A 68 -4.63 -12.36 12.72
N ASP A 69 -4.57 -11.03 12.59
CA ASP A 69 -4.13 -10.38 11.38
C ASP A 69 -2.67 -9.98 11.44
N ASN A 70 -2.08 -9.91 10.26
CA ASN A 70 -0.72 -9.45 10.08
C ASN A 70 -0.58 -7.95 10.42
N PRO A 71 0.51 -7.53 11.10
CA PRO A 71 0.68 -6.15 11.52
C PRO A 71 0.54 -5.14 10.38
N ILE A 72 -0.34 -4.15 10.58
CA ILE A 72 -0.52 -3.01 9.67
C ILE A 72 0.18 -1.80 10.29
N ILE A 73 1.19 -1.26 9.60
CA ILE A 73 2.02 -0.17 10.12
C ILE A 73 2.03 1.02 9.16
N ILE A 74 1.89 2.22 9.73
CA ILE A 74 2.05 3.49 9.00
C ILE A 74 3.50 3.92 9.13
N TYR A 75 4.12 4.27 8.00
CA TYR A 75 5.49 4.78 7.97
C TYR A 75 5.57 6.08 7.17
N ARG A 76 6.67 6.82 7.37
CA ARG A 76 7.06 7.93 6.50
C ARG A 76 7.36 7.41 5.09
N LYS A 77 7.14 8.26 4.07
CA LYS A 77 7.39 7.93 2.66
C LYS A 77 8.73 7.26 2.41
N LYS A 78 9.82 7.81 2.97
CA LYS A 78 11.18 7.25 2.83
C LYS A 78 11.29 5.80 3.32
N ILE A 79 10.65 5.50 4.45
CA ILE A 79 10.67 4.16 5.05
C ILE A 79 9.80 3.20 4.24
N ILE A 80 8.63 3.64 3.76
CA ILE A 80 7.78 2.85 2.87
C ILE A 80 8.55 2.40 1.63
N LEU A 81 9.22 3.33 0.96
CA LEU A 81 10.04 3.03 -0.22
C LEU A 81 11.14 2.00 0.11
N LYS A 82 11.79 2.12 1.28
CA LYS A 82 12.78 1.12 1.72
C LYS A 82 12.16 -0.28 1.83
N TYR A 83 10.99 -0.42 2.47
CA TYR A 83 10.32 -1.72 2.61
C TYR A 83 9.87 -2.30 1.26
N LEU A 84 9.35 -1.46 0.35
CA LEU A 84 8.97 -1.89 -1.00
C LEU A 84 10.19 -2.39 -1.79
N GLU A 85 11.31 -1.66 -1.73
CA GLU A 85 12.57 -2.07 -2.38
C GLU A 85 13.15 -3.35 -1.78
N ASN A 86 13.05 -3.53 -0.46
CA ASN A 86 13.44 -4.77 0.20
C ASN A 86 12.55 -5.95 -0.25
N THR A 87 11.24 -5.71 -0.37
CA THR A 87 10.25 -6.73 -0.79
C THR A 87 10.53 -7.26 -2.20
N LYS A 88 11.12 -6.47 -3.09
CA LYS A 88 11.54 -6.94 -4.43
C LYS A 88 12.57 -8.08 -4.39
N LYS A 89 13.28 -8.23 -3.27
CA LYS A 89 14.26 -9.31 -3.05
C LYS A 89 13.59 -10.58 -2.53
N GLU A 90 12.33 -10.52 -2.09
CA GLU A 90 11.61 -11.67 -1.57
C GLU A 90 11.14 -12.59 -2.71
N LYS A 91 11.32 -13.90 -2.51
CA LYS A 91 10.86 -14.92 -3.45
C LYS A 91 9.33 -14.91 -3.53
N GLY A 92 8.79 -14.76 -4.73
CA GLY A 92 7.34 -14.75 -4.98
C GLY A 92 6.71 -13.35 -4.98
N SER A 93 7.51 -12.29 -4.83
CA SER A 93 7.08 -10.92 -5.07
C SER A 93 6.83 -10.66 -6.56
N ASN A 94 5.92 -9.74 -6.88
CA ASN A 94 5.70 -9.28 -8.24
C ASN A 94 6.46 -7.97 -8.46
N ILE A 95 7.64 -8.07 -9.09
CA ILE A 95 8.55 -6.93 -9.33
C ILE A 95 7.83 -5.81 -10.10
N LYS A 96 7.02 -6.13 -11.11
CA LYS A 96 6.31 -5.13 -11.92
C LYS A 96 5.27 -4.36 -11.10
N THR A 97 4.55 -5.07 -10.23
CA THR A 97 3.64 -4.42 -9.26
C THR A 97 4.44 -3.52 -8.33
N LEU A 98 5.51 -4.02 -7.73
CA LEU A 98 6.35 -3.24 -6.82
C LEU A 98 6.92 -1.98 -7.47
N ASP A 99 7.48 -2.07 -8.68
CA ASP A 99 7.99 -0.92 -9.43
C ASP A 99 6.86 0.10 -9.70
N THR A 100 5.69 -0.37 -10.12
CA THR A 100 4.52 0.51 -10.33
C THR A 100 4.09 1.21 -9.04
N ILE A 101 4.10 0.51 -7.91
CA ILE A 101 3.76 1.08 -6.61
C ILE A 101 4.83 2.07 -6.16
N ILE A 102 6.11 1.76 -6.32
CA ILE A 102 7.24 2.64 -5.98
C ILE A 102 7.13 3.95 -6.78
N ASP A 103 6.88 3.88 -8.10
CA ASP A 103 6.67 5.06 -8.93
C ASP A 103 5.48 5.90 -8.44
N LEU A 104 4.36 5.25 -8.12
CA LEU A 104 3.18 5.94 -7.56
C LEU A 104 3.50 6.63 -6.24
N VAL A 105 4.18 5.97 -5.32
CA VAL A 105 4.56 6.54 -4.02
C VAL A 105 5.54 7.70 -4.20
N ASN A 106 6.49 7.58 -5.14
CA ASN A 106 7.42 8.66 -5.47
C ASN A 106 6.69 9.91 -5.99
N GLU A 107 5.67 9.74 -6.83
CA GLU A 107 4.83 10.82 -7.35
C GLU A 107 3.88 11.45 -6.30
N MET A 108 3.68 10.82 -5.13
CA MET A 108 2.82 11.37 -4.07
C MET A 108 3.52 12.50 -3.31
N GLU A 109 3.16 13.74 -3.64
CA GLU A 109 3.64 14.95 -2.95
C GLU A 109 3.05 15.09 -1.53
N ASN A 110 1.81 14.62 -1.33
CA ASN A 110 1.09 14.71 -0.05
C ASN A 110 1.77 13.98 1.11
N LEU A 111 2.67 13.03 0.81
CA LEU A 111 3.37 12.20 1.78
C LEU A 111 4.77 12.71 2.13
N VAL A 112 5.24 13.80 1.51
CA VAL A 112 6.59 14.35 1.73
C VAL A 112 6.74 14.96 3.13
N ASN A 113 5.65 15.44 3.72
CA ASN A 113 5.65 16.15 5.01
C ASN A 113 5.21 15.28 6.21
N GLN A 114 5.07 13.96 6.02
CA GLN A 114 4.69 12.99 7.07
C GLN A 114 5.89 12.13 7.48
#